data_AF-A0A1F8JTF7-F1
#
_entry.id   AF-A0A1F8JTF7-F1
#
_cell.length_a   1.000
_cell.length_b   1.000
_cell.length_c   1.000
_cell.angle_alpha   90.00
_cell.angle_beta   90.00
_cell.angle_gamma   90.00
#
_symmetry.space_group_name_H-M   'P 1'
#
loop_
_entity.id
_entity.type
_entity.pdbx_description
1 polymer ?
#
loop_
_entity_poly.entity_id
_entity_poly.type
_entity_poly.pdbx_seq_one_letter_code
_entity_poly.pdbx_strand_id
1 'polypeptide(L)'
;MTQETLSFEKAFERLEQILEKMNGGKTPLEESLKLFEEAEQLIRACNGRLQTAEKKIETLIKTRSGELALDPDQKPKTQPFSCPYT
;
A
#
# COMPACT_ATOMS: atom_id res chain seq x y z
N MET A 1 -14.86 11.03 -11.87
CA MET A 1 -13.73 10.33 -12.50
C MET A 1 -12.98 9.57 -11.42
N THR A 2 -13.23 8.27 -11.28
CA THR A 2 -12.51 7.42 -10.32
C THR A 2 -11.10 7.21 -10.84
N GLN A 3 -10.10 7.79 -10.17
CA GLN A 3 -8.70 7.46 -10.43
C GLN A 3 -8.56 5.94 -10.33
N GLU A 4 -8.23 5.28 -11.44
CA GLU A 4 -7.90 3.87 -11.47
C GLU A 4 -6.62 3.66 -10.67
N THR A 5 -6.75 3.53 -9.35
CA THR A 5 -5.65 3.03 -8.53
C THR A 5 -5.43 1.59 -8.97
N LEU A 6 -4.42 1.36 -9.83
CA LEU A 6 -4.04 0.05 -10.35
C LEU A 6 -4.05 -0.96 -9.20
N SER A 7 -4.86 -2.03 -9.19
CA SER A 7 -4.99 -2.92 -8.00
C SER A 7 -3.65 -3.56 -7.60
N PHE A 8 -3.54 -4.10 -6.38
CA PHE A 8 -2.27 -4.71 -5.93
C PHE A 8 -1.88 -5.86 -6.87
N GLU A 9 -2.86 -6.69 -7.20
CA GLU A 9 -2.73 -7.84 -8.08
C GLU A 9 -2.27 -7.41 -9.48
N LYS A 10 -2.88 -6.36 -10.04
CA LYS A 10 -2.47 -5.82 -11.35
C LYS A 10 -1.07 -5.22 -11.33
N ALA A 11 -0.70 -4.51 -10.26
CA ALA A 11 0.63 -3.93 -10.12
C ALA A 11 1.71 -5.03 -9.98
N PHE A 12 1.38 -6.09 -9.24
CA PHE A 12 2.25 -7.24 -9.05
C PHE A 12 2.42 -8.05 -10.35
N GLU A 13 1.32 -8.35 -11.04
CA GLU A 13 1.36 -9.02 -12.35
C GLU A 13 2.21 -8.24 -13.37
N ARG A 14 2.07 -6.91 -13.39
CA ARG A 14 2.90 -6.07 -14.25
C ARG A 14 4.37 -6.14 -13.88
N LEU A 15 4.70 -6.16 -12.59
CA LEU A 15 6.07 -6.31 -12.11
C LEU A 15 6.68 -7.65 -12.57
N GLU A 16 5.92 -8.75 -12.51
CA GLU A 16 6.35 -10.05 -13.01
C GLU A 16 6.66 -10.02 -14.51
N GLN A 17 5.78 -9.40 -15.32
CA GLN A 17 6.01 -9.23 -16.76
C GLN A 17 7.27 -8.41 -17.06
N ILE A 18 7.56 -7.38 -16.26
CA ILE A 18 8.78 -6.59 -16.39
C ILE A 18 10.00 -7.46 -16.11
N LEU A 19 9.97 -8.27 -15.05
CA LEU A 19 11.07 -9.17 -14.70
C LEU A 19 11.31 -10.22 -15.80
N GLU A 20 10.26 -10.79 -16.38
CA GLU A 20 10.38 -11.71 -17.51
C GLU A 20 11.05 -11.04 -18.72
N LYS A 21 10.66 -9.81 -19.05
CA LYS A 21 11.26 -9.03 -20.14
C LYS A 21 12.73 -8.70 -19.88
N MET A 22 13.09 -8.33 -18.65
CA MET A 22 14.47 -8.04 -18.29
C MET A 22 15.36 -9.29 -18.32
N ASN A 23 14.84 -10.44 -17.86
CA ASN A 23 15.56 -11.72 -17.89
C ASN A 23 15.68 -12.32 -19.30
N GLY A 24 14.83 -11.92 -20.25
CA GLY A 24 14.88 -12.38 -21.63
C GLY A 24 16.15 -11.97 -22.40
N GLY A 25 16.98 -11.07 -21.86
CA GLY A 25 18.33 -10.76 -22.35
C GLY A 25 18.42 -10.06 -23.72
N LYS A 26 17.28 -9.77 -24.36
CA LYS A 26 17.18 -9.09 -25.67
C LYS A 26 16.73 -7.64 -25.57
N THR A 27 16.59 -7.13 -24.35
CA THR A 27 16.05 -5.80 -24.09
C THR A 27 17.14 -4.76 -24.26
N PRO A 28 16.98 -3.77 -25.16
CA PRO A 28 17.96 -2.70 -25.32
C PRO A 28 18.10 -1.89 -24.03
N LEU A 29 19.25 -1.22 -23.87
CA LEU A 29 19.59 -0.49 -22.64
C LEU A 29 18.55 0.58 -22.28
N GLU A 30 18.11 1.39 -23.25
CA GLU A 30 17.10 2.42 -23.03
C GLU A 30 15.76 1.85 -22.56
N GLU A 31 15.34 0.70 -23.11
CA GLU A 31 14.10 0.04 -22.69
C GLU A 31 14.26 -0.58 -21.30
N SER A 32 15.44 -1.10 -20.98
CA SER A 32 15.75 -1.64 -19.65
C SER A 32 15.68 -0.56 -18.57
N LEU A 33 16.13 0.66 -18.87
CA LEU A 33 16.02 1.81 -17.96
C LEU A 33 14.55 2.20 -17.72
N LYS A 34 13.74 2.25 -18.78
CA LYS A 34 12.29 2.54 -18.65
C LYS A 34 11.57 1.47 -17.83
N LEU A 35 11.86 0.19 -18.09
CA LEU A 35 11.29 -0.93 -17.34
C LEU A 35 11.69 -0.89 -15.86
N PHE A 36 12.92 -0.49 -15.56
CA PHE A 36 13.38 -0.33 -14.19
C PHE A 36 12.66 0.81 -13.45
N GLU A 37 12.49 1.97 -14.10
CA GLU A 37 11.72 3.08 -13.53
C GLU A 37 10.26 2.70 -13.28
N GLU A 38 9.65 1.96 -14.21
CA GLU A 38 8.29 1.43 -14.06
C GLU A 38 8.22 0.45 -12.88
N ALA A 39 9.18 -0.47 -12.77
CA ALA A 39 9.25 -1.43 -11.66
C ALA A 39 9.34 -0.73 -10.30
N GLU A 40 10.18 0.31 -10.16
CA GLU A 40 10.27 1.11 -8.93
C GLU A 40 8.93 1.74 -8.53
N GLN A 41 8.19 2.27 -9.50
CA GLN A 41 6.87 2.87 -9.24
C GLN A 41 5.86 1.81 -8.78
N LEU A 42 5.85 0.64 -9.42
CA LEU A 42 4.97 -0.48 -9.06
C LEU A 42 5.29 -1.01 -7.66
N ILE A 43 6.57 -1.19 -7.33
CA ILE A 43 7.01 -1.63 -5.99
C ILE A 43 6.53 -0.65 -4.92
N ARG A 44 6.66 0.66 -5.14
CA ARG A 44 6.16 1.69 -4.22
C ARG A 44 4.66 1.62 -4.04
N ALA A 45 3.91 1.44 -5.12
CA ALA A 45 2.46 1.30 -5.08
C ALA A 45 2.02 0.05 -4.30
N CYS A 46 2.69 -1.09 -4.54
CA CYS A 46 2.45 -2.34 -3.81
C CYS A 46 2.71 -2.19 -2.32
N ASN A 47 3.87 -1.63 -1.94
CA ASN A 47 4.21 -1.41 -0.53
C ASN A 47 3.22 -0.48 0.18
N GLY A 48 2.80 0.61 -0.47
CA GLY A 48 1.81 1.53 0.10
C GLY A 48 0.46 0.86 0.37
N ARG A 49 0.04 -0.06 -0.52
CA ARG A 49 -1.16 -0.87 -0.33
C ARG A 49 -1.03 -1.85 0.83
N LEU A 50 0.09 -2.57 0.92
CA LEU A 50 0.35 -3.50 2.00
C LEU A 50 0.37 -2.80 3.36
N GLN A 51 1.05 -1.65 3.48
CA GLN A 51 1.02 -0.83 4.70
C GLN A 51 -0.40 -0.40 5.09
N THR A 52 -1.20 0.01 4.11
CA THR A 52 -2.59 0.43 4.37
C THR A 52 -3.42 -0.74 4.89
N ALA A 53 -3.24 -1.94 4.30
CA ALA A 53 -3.91 -3.15 4.74
C ALA A 53 -3.46 -3.57 6.16
N GLU A 54 -2.16 -3.55 6.44
CA GLU A 54 -1.57 -3.86 7.74
C GLU A 54 -2.12 -2.94 8.83
N LYS A 55 -2.11 -1.62 8.61
CA LYS A 55 -2.67 -0.63 9.55
C LYS A 55 -4.16 -0.85 9.83
N LYS A 56 -4.92 -1.27 8.81
CA LYS A 56 -6.34 -1.60 8.96
C LYS A 56 -6.52 -2.84 9.85
N ILE A 57 -5.71 -3.88 9.64
CA ILE A 57 -5.70 -5.08 10.48
C ILE A 57 -5.33 -4.74 11.92
N GLU A 58 -4.28 -3.97 12.14
CA GLU A 58 -3.84 -3.52 13.46
C GLU A 58 -4.95 -2.77 14.20
N THR A 59 -5.65 -1.87 13.51
CA THR A 59 -6.78 -1.12 14.08
C THR A 59 -7.93 -2.05 14.49
N LEU A 60 -8.25 -3.06 13.66
CA LEU A 60 -9.30 -4.03 13.97
C LEU A 60 -8.94 -4.92 15.17
N ILE A 61 -7.68 -5.35 15.28
CA ILE A 61 -7.18 -6.12 16.42
C ILE A 61 -7.29 -5.30 17.70
N LYS A 62 -6.77 -4.06 17.71
CA LYS A 62 -6.86 -3.14 18.86
C LYS A 62 -8.31 -2.93 19.31
N THR A 63 -9.22 -2.72 18.35
CA THR A 63 -10.65 -2.56 18.62
C THR A 63 -11.26 -3.81 19.26
N ARG A 64 -10.90 -5.01 18.78
CA ARG A 64 -11.42 -6.28 19.32
C ARG A 64 -10.88 -6.58 20.72
N SER A 65 -9.61 -6.27 20.98
CA SER A 65 -8.97 -6.50 22.28
C SER A 65 -9.36 -5.47 23.35
N GLY A 66 -10.05 -4.39 22.98
CA GLY A 66 -10.35 -3.28 23.90
C GLY A 66 -9.12 -2.46 24.27
N GLU A 67 -8.03 -2.57 23.51
CA GLU A 67 -6.79 -1.83 23.74
C GLU A 67 -6.94 -0.40 23.20
N LEU A 68 -6.55 0.58 24.02
CA LEU A 68 -6.63 2.00 23.67
C LEU A 68 -5.88 2.26 22.35
N ALA A 69 -6.56 2.83 21.36
CA ALA A 69 -5.92 3.25 20.13
C ALA A 69 -4.95 4.38 20.45
N LEU A 70 -3.64 4.14 20.38
CA LEU A 70 -2.62 5.15 20.62
C LEU A 70 -2.24 5.89 19.32
N ASP A 71 -2.00 7.19 19.43
CA ASP A 71 -1.35 8.01 18.39
C ASP A 71 0.15 7.66 18.25
N PRO A 72 0.85 8.10 17.19
CA PRO A 72 2.29 7.89 17.01
C PRO A 72 3.16 8.37 18.19
N ASP A 73 2.61 9.23 19.06
CA ASP A 73 3.22 9.74 20.29
C ASP A 73 2.83 8.93 21.56
N GLN A 74 2.28 7.71 21.39
CA GLN A 74 1.77 6.83 22.47
C GLN A 74 0.64 7.41 23.34
N LYS A 75 -0.01 8.51 22.91
CA LYS A 75 -1.15 9.10 23.62
C LYS A 75 -2.46 8.42 23.20
N PRO A 76 -3.41 8.19 24.12
CA PRO A 76 -4.72 7.65 23.76
C PRO A 76 -5.43 8.60 22.79
N LYS A 77 -5.87 8.07 21.65
CA LYS A 77 -6.74 8.78 20.72
C LYS A 77 -8.04 9.10 21.44
N THR A 78 -8.27 10.39 21.64
CA THR A 78 -9.54 10.90 22.15
C THR A 78 -10.42 11.28 20.96
N GLN A 79 -11.71 10.99 21.07
CA GLN A 79 -12.72 11.54 20.18
C GLN A 79 -13.66 12.40 21.02
N PRO A 80 -14.14 13.54 20.51
CA PRO A 80 -15.14 14.32 21.21
C PRO A 80 -16.38 13.44 21.41
N PHE A 81 -16.74 13.23 22.68
CA PHE A 81 -17.96 12.53 23.04
C PHE A 81 -19.15 13.41 22.65
N SER A 82 -19.78 13.11 21.52
CA SER A 82 -21.07 13.70 21.16
C SER A 82 -22.14 13.00 21.97
N CYS A 83 -22.58 13.61 23.06
CA CYS A 83 -23.65 13.08 23.89
C CYS A 83 -24.97 13.06 23.08
N PRO A 84 -25.60 11.89 22.86
CA PRO A 84 -26.81 11.80 22.03
C PRO A 84 -28.11 12.21 22.76
N TYR A 85 -28.00 12.79 23.96
CA TYR A 85 -29.14 13.11 24.85
C TYR A 85 -29.18 14.57 25.33
N THR A 86 -28.61 15.51 24.57
CA THR A 86 -28.87 16.96 24.70
C THR A 86 -29.41 17.51 23.40
#